data_AF-A0AAV9JB21-F1
#
_entry.id   AF-A0AAV9JB21-F1
#
_cell.length_a   1.000
_cell.length_b   1.000
_cell.length_c   1.000
_cell.angle_alpha   90.00
_cell.angle_beta   90.00
_cell.angle_gamma   90.00
#
_symmetry.space_group_name_H-M   'P 1'
#
loop_
_entity.id
_entity.type
_entity.pdbx_description
1 polymer ?
#
loop_
_entity_poly.entity_id
_entity_poly.type
_entity_poly.pdbx_seq_one_letter_code
_entity_poly.pdbx_strand_id
1 'polypeptide(L)'
;MLLAFIFGIVLALAHHLFYARLSGRQVPSGHYDIRIGKVSKQQFNTSVGTAFAFLVKSMLALAVTIAYAQVFWHAMRTSRRTLRLSEVDDAFSMLESLPIAWVFWLVMIPSVFTPATLSVQSAPPTPFPSHMVSVPQFDFVNFNFVDMYYNMEINNGHNYYYDGPSQLVQRVSGASATLGEILPITPPALNSSWTLEFWGPSLRCGHVAGQERDSILDNYGAGFIGYSNDSCTAPLPYYSWVSQGIGLPNILPFTEFNGSWYPTGYPSPNGTAQPLLLLIDDGTSLMDDIGICSKAYIDARGGWPGVFGNVTLIQCELFNSSYTAHFNYTNGIQNITALKTNASQDTVVVPQPETYLPYGPFETWTNATCPPGKPGISDDADCINKTNFQQLSYTGIADAFNNLIVGAGSPAAVTGSDIALDQTVLMYTNEMDFMYYDDTDGERTPPIIGTQCTPLRRSLGPLAPAMERLFENITISVLSNPYLQ
;
A
#
# COMPACT_ATOMS: atom_id res chain seq x y z
N MET A 1 -30.35 69.22 -6.25
CA MET A 1 -29.58 68.92 -5.02
C MET A 1 -30.13 67.69 -4.30
N LEU A 2 -31.29 67.75 -3.64
CA LEU A 2 -31.81 66.67 -2.78
C LEU A 2 -31.94 65.32 -3.47
N LEU A 3 -32.48 65.28 -4.70
CA LEU A 3 -32.61 64.03 -5.47
C LEU A 3 -31.25 63.36 -5.74
N ALA A 4 -30.26 64.14 -6.19
CA ALA A 4 -28.91 63.65 -6.45
C ALA A 4 -28.22 63.16 -5.16
N PHE A 5 -28.45 63.86 -4.04
CA PHE A 5 -27.94 63.45 -2.73
C PHE A 5 -28.54 62.12 -2.24
N ILE A 6 -29.87 61.99 -2.29
CA ILE A 6 -30.57 60.75 -1.89
C ILE A 6 -30.11 59.59 -2.78
N PHE A 7 -30.04 59.81 -4.09
CA PHE A 7 -29.59 58.77 -5.03
C PHE A 7 -28.14 58.35 -4.78
N GLY A 8 -27.25 59.29 -4.44
CA GLY A 8 -25.89 59.01 -4.01
C GLY A 8 -25.81 58.11 -2.77
N ILE A 9 -26.65 58.37 -1.75
CA ILE A 9 -26.74 57.53 -0.54
C ILE A 9 -27.22 56.12 -0.87
N VAL A 10 -28.29 56.00 -1.68
CA VAL A 10 -28.83 54.69 -2.07
C VAL A 10 -27.80 53.86 -2.83
N LEU A 11 -27.06 54.47 -3.75
CA LEU A 11 -25.98 53.80 -4.47
C LEU A 11 -24.81 53.39 -3.56
N ALA A 12 -24.48 54.19 -2.54
CA ALA A 12 -23.44 53.85 -1.58
C ALA A 12 -23.84 52.65 -0.71
N LEU A 13 -25.11 52.58 -0.28
CA LEU A 13 -25.65 51.42 0.42
C LEU A 13 -25.65 50.18 -0.48
N ALA A 14 -26.05 50.31 -1.74
CA ALA A 14 -26.02 49.22 -2.70
C ALA A 14 -24.59 48.68 -2.92
N HIS A 15 -23.60 49.58 -3.01
CA HIS A 15 -22.18 49.22 -3.12
C HIS A 15 -21.69 48.43 -1.89
N HIS A 16 -22.02 48.91 -0.68
CA HIS A 16 -21.64 48.24 0.55
C HIS A 16 -22.28 46.86 0.67
N LEU A 17 -23.60 46.74 0.41
CA LEU A 17 -24.31 45.47 0.46
C LEU A 17 -23.80 44.46 -0.59
N PHE A 18 -23.43 44.95 -1.79
CA PHE A 18 -22.84 44.13 -2.83
C PHE A 18 -21.51 43.50 -2.37
N TYR A 19 -20.63 44.28 -1.76
CA TYR A 19 -19.36 43.76 -1.21
C TYR A 19 -19.54 42.92 0.04
N ALA A 20 -20.47 43.26 0.93
CA ALA A 20 -20.81 42.43 2.08
C ALA A 20 -21.28 41.03 1.64
N ARG A 21 -22.01 40.92 0.53
CA ARG A 21 -22.42 39.63 -0.06
C ARG A 21 -21.24 38.82 -0.61
N LEU A 22 -20.18 39.48 -1.07
CA LEU A 22 -19.01 38.82 -1.65
C LEU A 22 -17.94 38.46 -0.60
N SER A 23 -17.99 39.07 0.58
CA SER A 23 -17.06 38.80 1.68
C SER A 23 -17.13 37.33 2.13
N GLY A 24 -15.96 36.71 2.31
CA GLY A 24 -15.83 35.31 2.78
C GLY A 24 -16.26 34.24 1.78
N ARG A 25 -16.57 34.59 0.51
CA ARG A 25 -16.91 33.61 -0.53
C ARG A 25 -15.71 33.25 -1.39
N GLN A 26 -15.69 32.02 -1.87
CA GLN A 26 -14.68 31.57 -2.84
C GLN A 26 -14.74 32.44 -4.11
N VAL A 27 -13.57 32.78 -4.66
CA VAL A 27 -13.47 33.52 -5.92
C VAL A 27 -14.18 32.71 -7.01
N PRO A 28 -15.24 33.23 -7.64
CA PRO A 28 -16.00 32.45 -8.61
C PRO A 28 -15.10 32.11 -9.81
N SER A 29 -14.90 30.82 -10.06
CA SER A 29 -14.20 30.33 -11.24
C SER A 29 -15.12 30.36 -12.47
N GLY A 30 -14.52 30.63 -13.64
CA GLY A 30 -15.19 30.66 -14.94
C GLY A 30 -15.38 32.06 -15.53
N HIS A 31 -16.12 32.09 -16.63
CA HIS A 31 -16.34 33.29 -17.46
C HIS A 31 -17.83 33.53 -17.64
N TYR A 32 -18.23 34.79 -17.73
CA TYR A 32 -19.51 35.17 -18.32
C TYR A 32 -19.30 35.35 -19.82
N ASP A 33 -20.15 34.71 -20.63
CA ASP A 33 -20.22 34.99 -22.07
C ASP A 33 -21.12 36.21 -22.25
N ILE A 34 -20.50 37.36 -22.52
CA ILE A 34 -21.21 38.58 -22.89
C ILE A 34 -21.01 38.81 -24.39
N ARG A 35 -21.93 39.55 -25.03
CA ARG A 35 -21.89 39.85 -26.49
C ARG A 35 -20.57 40.44 -26.99
N ILE A 36 -19.70 40.91 -26.10
CA ILE A 36 -18.44 41.62 -26.38
C ILE A 36 -17.21 40.74 -26.03
N GLY A 37 -17.42 39.50 -25.54
CA GLY A 37 -16.36 38.54 -25.24
C GLY A 37 -16.55 37.79 -23.93
N LYS A 38 -15.55 37.01 -23.53
CA LYS A 38 -15.53 36.28 -22.26
C LYS A 38 -14.89 37.14 -21.17
N VAL A 39 -15.62 37.46 -20.12
CA VAL A 39 -15.10 38.22 -18.97
C VAL A 39 -15.05 37.31 -17.75
N SER A 40 -13.93 37.31 -17.02
CA SER A 40 -13.83 36.49 -15.80
C SER A 40 -14.85 36.99 -14.77
N LYS A 41 -15.45 36.06 -14.00
CA LYS A 41 -16.43 36.46 -12.97
C LYS A 41 -15.82 37.40 -11.92
N GLN A 42 -14.51 37.28 -11.66
CA GLN A 42 -13.77 38.18 -10.79
C GLN A 42 -13.65 39.60 -11.38
N GLN A 43 -13.28 39.70 -12.67
CA GLN A 43 -13.24 40.99 -13.37
C GLN A 43 -14.63 41.63 -13.41
N PHE A 44 -15.68 40.85 -13.61
CA PHE A 44 -17.05 41.33 -13.57
C PHE A 44 -17.41 41.94 -12.20
N ASN A 45 -17.14 41.22 -11.10
CA ASN A 45 -17.42 41.73 -9.75
C ASN A 45 -16.63 43.02 -9.45
N THR A 46 -15.37 43.09 -9.90
CA THR A 46 -14.52 44.28 -9.74
C THR A 46 -15.08 45.45 -10.54
N SER A 47 -15.49 45.23 -11.80
CA SER A 47 -16.09 46.24 -12.67
C SER A 47 -17.40 46.79 -12.11
N VAL A 48 -18.27 45.93 -11.57
CA VAL A 48 -19.52 46.35 -10.90
C VAL A 48 -19.21 47.24 -9.70
N GLY A 49 -18.22 46.85 -8.88
CA GLY A 49 -17.77 47.65 -7.74
C GLY A 49 -17.26 49.04 -8.15
N THR A 50 -16.44 49.12 -9.21
CA THR A 50 -15.94 50.39 -9.77
C THR A 50 -17.08 51.25 -10.32
N ALA A 51 -18.05 50.64 -11.01
CA ALA A 51 -19.20 51.36 -11.56
C ALA A 51 -20.05 52.03 -10.46
N PHE A 52 -20.32 51.31 -9.36
CA PHE A 52 -21.00 51.88 -8.20
C PHE A 52 -20.22 53.05 -7.58
N ALA A 53 -18.91 52.89 -7.37
CA ALA A 53 -18.08 53.96 -6.82
C ALA A 53 -18.10 55.22 -7.69
N PHE A 54 -18.05 55.07 -9.01
CA PHE A 54 -18.14 56.17 -9.97
C PHE A 54 -19.51 56.85 -9.94
N LEU A 55 -20.60 56.08 -9.87
CA LEU A 55 -21.96 56.62 -9.82
C LEU A 55 -22.22 57.39 -8.51
N VAL A 56 -21.80 56.85 -7.36
CA VAL A 56 -21.88 57.55 -6.06
C VAL A 56 -21.16 58.89 -6.14
N LYS A 57 -19.91 58.89 -6.64
CA LYS A 57 -19.13 60.11 -6.82
C LYS A 57 -19.84 61.12 -7.72
N SER A 58 -20.34 60.68 -8.87
CA SER A 58 -20.98 61.56 -9.86
C SER A 58 -22.23 62.24 -9.29
N MET A 59 -23.02 61.51 -8.51
CA MET A 59 -24.25 62.02 -7.90
C MET A 59 -23.99 62.97 -6.73
N LEU A 60 -22.99 62.68 -5.90
CA LEU A 60 -22.57 63.58 -4.83
C LEU A 60 -21.95 64.86 -5.39
N ALA A 61 -21.08 64.76 -6.41
CA ALA A 61 -20.52 65.92 -7.09
C ALA A 61 -21.63 66.80 -7.69
N LEU A 62 -22.60 66.20 -8.39
CA LEU A 62 -23.75 66.92 -8.92
C LEU A 62 -24.57 67.61 -7.81
N ALA A 63 -24.77 66.95 -6.67
CA ALA A 63 -25.47 67.54 -5.53
C ALA A 63 -24.74 68.78 -4.99
N VAL A 64 -23.41 68.70 -4.81
CA VAL A 64 -22.57 69.82 -4.34
C VAL A 64 -22.55 70.96 -5.35
N THR A 65 -22.37 70.70 -6.65
CA THR A 65 -22.39 71.73 -7.70
C THR A 65 -23.72 72.49 -7.72
N ILE A 66 -24.85 71.79 -7.62
CA ILE A 66 -26.17 72.43 -7.61
C ILE A 66 -26.35 73.24 -6.31
N ALA A 67 -25.95 72.70 -5.15
CA ALA A 67 -26.03 73.41 -3.88
C ALA A 67 -25.21 74.72 -3.91
N TYR A 68 -23.99 74.64 -4.45
CA TYR A 68 -23.13 75.80 -4.65
C TYR A 68 -23.80 76.85 -5.54
N ALA A 69 -24.29 76.46 -6.71
CA ALA A 69 -24.98 77.37 -7.62
C ALA A 69 -26.19 78.03 -6.94
N GLN A 70 -26.97 77.26 -6.16
CA GLN A 70 -28.11 77.78 -5.41
C GLN A 70 -27.69 78.84 -4.38
N VAL A 71 -26.66 78.56 -3.58
CA VAL A 71 -26.13 79.50 -2.58
C VAL A 71 -25.57 80.75 -3.25
N PHE A 72 -24.80 80.59 -4.32
CA PHE A 72 -24.22 81.69 -5.10
C PHE A 72 -25.30 82.63 -5.65
N TRP A 73 -26.27 82.08 -6.39
CA TRP A 73 -27.35 82.89 -6.97
C TRP A 73 -28.27 83.49 -5.92
N HIS A 74 -28.50 82.80 -4.80
CA HIS A 74 -29.25 83.36 -3.68
C HIS A 74 -28.53 84.55 -3.07
N ALA A 75 -27.24 84.41 -2.75
CA ALA A 75 -26.40 85.48 -2.20
C ALA A 75 -26.38 86.73 -3.11
N MET A 76 -26.23 86.53 -4.42
CA MET A 76 -26.30 87.63 -5.40
C MET A 76 -27.66 88.32 -5.43
N ARG A 77 -28.78 87.57 -5.38
CA ARG A 77 -30.13 88.16 -5.38
C ARG A 77 -30.47 88.90 -4.10
N THR A 78 -29.96 88.45 -2.95
CA THR A 78 -30.20 89.10 -1.65
C THR A 78 -29.29 90.30 -1.39
N SER A 79 -28.19 90.44 -2.15
CA SER A 79 -27.30 91.58 -2.04
C SER A 79 -27.98 92.85 -2.59
N ARG A 80 -28.27 93.81 -1.72
CA ARG A 80 -28.90 95.10 -2.08
C ARG A 80 -27.91 96.15 -2.62
N ARG A 81 -26.64 95.79 -2.85
CA ARG A 81 -25.62 96.70 -3.39
C ARG A 81 -25.47 96.49 -4.90
N THR A 82 -25.22 97.57 -5.64
CA THR A 82 -24.75 97.50 -7.03
C THR A 82 -23.38 96.85 -7.06
N LEU A 83 -23.33 95.54 -7.31
CA LEU A 83 -22.08 94.78 -7.38
C LEU A 83 -21.29 95.19 -8.63
N ARG A 84 -20.00 95.49 -8.47
CA ARG A 84 -19.09 95.69 -9.61
C ARG A 84 -18.75 94.33 -10.22
N LEU A 85 -18.49 94.30 -11.54
CA LEU A 85 -18.17 93.06 -12.26
C LEU A 85 -16.96 92.32 -11.64
N SER A 86 -15.99 93.06 -11.08
CA SER A 86 -14.84 92.50 -10.35
C SER A 86 -15.23 91.73 -9.09
N GLU A 87 -16.29 92.14 -8.38
CA GLU A 87 -16.73 91.48 -7.14
C GLU A 87 -17.46 90.17 -7.42
N VAL A 88 -18.07 90.05 -8.61
CA VAL A 88 -18.65 88.78 -9.09
C VAL A 88 -17.54 87.81 -9.49
N ASP A 89 -16.48 88.31 -10.11
CA ASP A 89 -15.29 87.52 -10.48
C ASP A 89 -14.53 87.02 -9.25
N ASP A 90 -14.40 87.85 -8.21
CA ASP A 90 -13.87 87.47 -6.90
C ASP A 90 -14.72 86.39 -6.22
N ALA A 91 -16.04 86.42 -6.37
CA ALA A 91 -16.95 85.40 -5.82
C ALA A 91 -16.84 84.05 -6.58
N PHE A 92 -16.56 84.08 -7.89
CA PHE A 92 -16.17 82.88 -8.64
C PHE A 92 -14.79 82.38 -8.23
N SER A 93 -13.86 83.28 -7.91
CA SER A 93 -12.53 82.94 -7.37
C SER A 93 -12.60 82.40 -5.94
N MET A 94 -13.65 82.72 -5.16
CA MET A 94 -13.92 82.14 -3.84
C MET A 94 -14.22 80.63 -3.85
N LEU A 95 -14.44 80.00 -5.00
CA LEU A 95 -14.39 78.52 -5.13
C LEU A 95 -13.03 77.94 -4.69
N GLU A 96 -11.98 78.76 -4.67
CA GLU A 96 -10.66 78.41 -4.15
C GLU A 96 -10.54 78.59 -2.63
N SER A 97 -11.55 79.16 -1.97
CA SER A 97 -11.55 79.36 -0.51
C SER A 97 -11.93 78.08 0.27
N LEU A 98 -11.24 77.91 1.40
CA LEU A 98 -10.87 76.64 2.04
C LEU A 98 -11.98 75.67 2.55
N PRO A 99 -13.27 75.96 2.73
CA PRO A 99 -14.19 74.90 3.19
C PRO A 99 -14.87 74.15 2.04
N ILE A 100 -15.30 74.83 0.97
CA ILE A 100 -16.06 74.23 -0.12
C ILE A 100 -15.13 73.50 -1.10
N ALA A 101 -13.95 74.06 -1.34
CA ALA A 101 -12.90 73.40 -2.09
C ALA A 101 -12.60 72.03 -1.48
N TRP A 102 -12.36 71.95 -0.17
CA TRP A 102 -12.00 70.69 0.48
C TRP A 102 -13.08 69.62 0.34
N VAL A 103 -14.37 69.98 0.41
CA VAL A 103 -15.46 69.04 0.14
C VAL A 103 -15.41 68.54 -1.31
N PHE A 104 -15.16 69.43 -2.28
CA PHE A 104 -14.99 69.06 -3.69
C PHE A 104 -13.78 68.15 -3.92
N TRP A 105 -12.64 68.46 -3.30
CA TRP A 105 -11.41 67.66 -3.37
C TRP A 105 -11.60 66.28 -2.72
N LEU A 106 -12.24 66.21 -1.55
CA LEU A 106 -12.53 64.95 -0.86
C LEU A 106 -13.49 64.04 -1.64
N VAL A 107 -14.42 64.60 -2.42
CA VAL A 107 -15.28 63.82 -3.33
C VAL A 107 -14.49 63.18 -4.48
N MET A 108 -13.30 63.69 -4.81
CA MET A 108 -12.45 63.14 -5.88
C MET A 108 -11.58 61.96 -5.41
N ILE A 109 -11.24 61.88 -4.12
CA ILE A 109 -10.34 60.85 -3.58
C ILE A 109 -10.86 59.41 -3.79
N PRO A 110 -12.16 59.09 -3.56
CA PRO A 110 -12.67 57.72 -3.69
C PRO A 110 -12.61 57.14 -5.10
N SER A 111 -12.43 57.97 -6.15
CA SER A 111 -12.24 57.48 -7.52
C SER A 111 -10.79 57.17 -7.88
N VAL A 112 -9.83 57.76 -7.17
CA VAL A 112 -8.39 57.56 -7.40
C VAL A 112 -7.89 56.42 -6.52
N PHE A 113 -8.30 56.42 -5.26
CA PHE A 113 -8.06 55.35 -4.32
C PHE A 113 -9.42 54.78 -3.94
N THR A 114 -9.91 53.80 -4.70
CA THR A 114 -11.18 53.14 -4.40
C THR A 114 -11.03 52.43 -3.04
N PRO A 115 -11.67 52.89 -1.94
CA PRO A 115 -11.40 52.38 -0.58
C PRO A 115 -11.97 50.97 -0.33
N ALA A 116 -12.28 50.23 -1.39
CA ALA A 116 -12.96 48.95 -1.33
C ALA A 116 -12.64 48.13 -2.59
N THR A 117 -11.36 47.97 -2.90
CA THR A 117 -10.93 46.91 -3.81
C THR A 117 -11.04 45.59 -3.06
N LEU A 118 -11.85 44.68 -3.59
CA LEU A 118 -11.99 43.33 -3.09
C LEU A 118 -10.60 42.66 -3.08
N SER A 119 -10.04 42.38 -1.90
CA SER A 119 -8.74 41.73 -1.77
C SER A 119 -8.91 40.22 -1.93
N VAL A 120 -8.13 39.62 -2.83
CA VAL A 120 -8.06 38.17 -2.95
C VAL A 120 -6.93 37.68 -2.06
N GLN A 121 -7.26 36.87 -1.06
CA GLN A 121 -6.28 36.18 -0.24
C GLN A 121 -6.23 34.71 -0.65
N SER A 122 -5.03 34.17 -0.83
CA SER A 122 -4.83 32.73 -0.92
C SER A 122 -5.12 32.11 0.46
N ALA A 123 -6.24 31.41 0.59
CA ALA A 123 -6.60 30.67 1.78
C ALA A 123 -6.66 29.17 1.44
N PRO A 124 -6.19 28.28 2.33
CA PRO A 124 -6.44 26.85 2.19
C PRO A 124 -7.94 26.62 2.11
N PRO A 125 -8.44 25.78 1.19
CA PRO A 125 -9.84 25.40 1.19
C PRO A 125 -10.19 24.77 2.54
N THR A 126 -11.23 25.30 3.20
CA THR A 126 -11.75 24.80 4.47
C THR A 126 -13.19 24.32 4.29
N PRO A 127 -13.49 23.02 4.51
CA PRO A 127 -12.54 21.94 4.82
C PRO A 127 -11.60 21.64 3.64
N PHE A 128 -10.45 21.00 3.92
CA PHE A 128 -9.64 20.41 2.86
C PHE A 128 -10.54 19.55 1.98
N PRO A 129 -10.48 19.68 0.64
CA PRO A 129 -11.32 18.89 -0.23
C PRO A 129 -10.91 17.42 -0.11
N SER A 130 -11.60 16.68 0.75
CA SER A 130 -11.57 15.22 0.80
C SER A 130 -12.62 14.72 -0.18
N HIS A 131 -12.22 13.87 -1.11
CA HIS A 131 -13.15 13.16 -1.97
C HIS A 131 -12.86 11.67 -1.89
N MET A 132 -13.91 10.86 -1.94
CA MET A 132 -13.75 9.41 -2.06
C MET A 132 -13.22 9.10 -3.46
N VAL A 133 -12.16 8.29 -3.54
CA VAL A 133 -11.54 7.84 -4.78
C VAL A 133 -11.42 6.32 -4.72
N SER A 134 -11.38 5.67 -5.88
CA SER A 134 -11.07 4.24 -5.94
C SER A 134 -9.66 4.00 -5.39
N VAL A 135 -9.53 2.97 -4.55
CA VAL A 135 -8.26 2.54 -3.96
C VAL A 135 -7.90 1.15 -4.48
N PRO A 136 -6.61 0.77 -4.48
CA PRO A 136 -6.20 -0.61 -4.76
C PRO A 136 -6.94 -1.61 -3.88
N GLN A 137 -7.36 -2.73 -4.45
CA GLN A 137 -7.99 -3.85 -3.73
C GLN A 137 -7.21 -5.13 -4.02
N PHE A 138 -7.44 -6.17 -3.23
CA PHE A 138 -6.83 -7.48 -3.46
C PHE A 138 -7.71 -8.27 -4.43
N ASP A 139 -7.13 -8.76 -5.52
CA ASP A 139 -7.83 -9.67 -6.44
C ASP A 139 -7.25 -11.10 -6.35
N PHE A 140 -7.56 -11.79 -5.26
CA PHE A 140 -7.11 -13.19 -5.08
C PHE A 140 -7.78 -14.18 -6.05
N VAL A 141 -8.69 -13.75 -6.93
CA VAL A 141 -9.30 -14.60 -7.96
C VAL A 141 -8.59 -14.42 -9.32
N ASN A 142 -7.45 -13.72 -9.33
CA ASN A 142 -6.67 -13.43 -10.52
C ASN A 142 -5.66 -14.54 -10.86
N PHE A 143 -5.58 -14.90 -12.14
CA PHE A 143 -4.59 -15.86 -12.66
C PHE A 143 -3.14 -15.39 -12.50
N ASN A 144 -2.89 -14.09 -12.38
CA ASN A 144 -1.55 -13.53 -12.25
C ASN A 144 -0.83 -13.92 -10.95
N PHE A 145 -1.49 -14.59 -9.99
CA PHE A 145 -0.87 -15.07 -8.76
C PHE A 145 -0.08 -16.37 -8.94
N VAL A 146 -0.43 -17.17 -9.93
CA VAL A 146 0.07 -18.53 -10.10
C VAL A 146 0.62 -18.71 -11.52
N ASP A 147 1.61 -19.58 -11.65
CA ASP A 147 2.01 -20.10 -12.95
C ASP A 147 1.24 -21.41 -13.21
N MET A 148 0.87 -21.63 -14.47
CA MET A 148 0.10 -22.80 -14.85
C MET A 148 0.71 -23.45 -16.09
N TYR A 149 1.06 -24.72 -15.97
CA TYR A 149 1.59 -25.50 -17.08
C TYR A 149 0.48 -26.28 -17.79
N TYR A 150 0.48 -26.21 -19.12
CA TYR A 150 -0.43 -26.97 -19.97
C TYR A 150 0.07 -28.42 -20.12
N ASN A 151 -0.71 -29.37 -19.62
CA ASN A 151 -0.32 -30.77 -19.68
C ASN A 151 -0.84 -31.48 -20.94
N MET A 152 -2.17 -31.51 -21.14
CA MET A 152 -2.78 -32.19 -22.29
C MET A 152 -4.27 -31.85 -22.48
N GLU A 153 -4.79 -32.15 -23.67
CA GLU A 153 -6.22 -32.03 -24.00
C GLU A 153 -6.94 -33.34 -23.61
N ILE A 154 -7.93 -33.26 -22.72
CA ILE A 154 -8.76 -34.40 -22.33
C ILE A 154 -10.23 -34.07 -22.63
N ASN A 155 -10.86 -34.87 -23.49
CA ASN A 155 -12.29 -34.78 -23.81
C ASN A 155 -12.76 -33.38 -24.26
N ASN A 156 -12.06 -32.75 -25.21
CA ASN A 156 -12.33 -31.39 -25.73
C ASN A 156 -12.21 -30.27 -24.69
N GLY A 157 -11.34 -30.44 -23.69
CA GLY A 157 -10.96 -29.41 -22.72
C GLY A 157 -9.46 -29.44 -22.47
N HIS A 158 -8.88 -28.27 -22.18
CA HIS A 158 -7.48 -28.13 -21.80
C HIS A 158 -7.29 -28.41 -20.30
N ASN A 159 -6.21 -29.10 -19.93
CA ASN A 159 -5.83 -29.26 -18.52
C ASN A 159 -4.66 -28.36 -18.17
N TYR A 160 -4.86 -27.54 -17.14
CA TYR A 160 -3.82 -26.72 -16.54
C TYR A 160 -3.48 -27.30 -15.18
N TYR A 161 -2.18 -27.45 -14.93
CA TYR A 161 -1.66 -27.84 -13.64
C TYR A 161 -1.02 -26.61 -13.01
N TYR A 162 -1.22 -26.45 -11.71
CA TYR A 162 -0.45 -25.50 -10.94
C TYR A 162 1.04 -25.83 -11.11
N ASP A 163 1.84 -24.83 -11.49
CA ASP A 163 3.28 -24.95 -11.76
C ASP A 163 4.12 -24.09 -10.79
N GLY A 164 3.49 -23.60 -9.71
CA GLY A 164 4.11 -22.73 -8.72
C GLY A 164 3.61 -21.29 -8.73
N PRO A 165 4.27 -20.39 -7.98
CA PRO A 165 3.94 -18.97 -7.94
C PRO A 165 4.34 -18.26 -9.22
N SER A 166 3.53 -17.28 -9.64
CA SER A 166 3.92 -16.43 -10.77
C SER A 166 5.20 -15.64 -10.49
N GLN A 167 5.92 -15.25 -11.54
CA GLN A 167 7.12 -14.42 -11.41
C GLN A 167 6.83 -13.07 -10.70
N LEU A 168 5.60 -12.55 -10.82
CA LEU A 168 5.20 -11.32 -10.14
C LEU A 168 5.14 -11.52 -8.62
N VAL A 169 4.52 -12.61 -8.17
CA VAL A 169 4.43 -12.96 -6.75
C VAL A 169 5.82 -13.29 -6.19
N GLN A 170 6.66 -14.01 -6.93
CA GLN A 170 8.04 -14.30 -6.51
C GLN A 170 8.86 -13.02 -6.30
N ARG A 171 8.77 -12.04 -7.22
CA ARG A 171 9.50 -10.76 -7.10
C ARG A 171 9.03 -9.94 -5.90
N VAL A 172 7.72 -9.84 -5.70
CA VAL A 172 7.14 -9.13 -4.55
C VAL A 172 7.58 -9.80 -3.25
N SER A 173 7.50 -11.13 -3.19
CA SER A 173 7.86 -11.92 -2.02
C SER A 173 9.34 -11.76 -1.67
N GLY A 174 10.24 -11.90 -2.65
CA GLY A 174 11.67 -11.71 -2.45
C GLY A 174 12.03 -10.29 -1.99
N ALA A 175 11.48 -9.25 -2.64
CA ALA A 175 11.74 -7.87 -2.24
C ALA A 175 11.23 -7.55 -0.83
N SER A 176 10.02 -8.02 -0.47
CA SER A 176 9.48 -7.84 0.89
C SER A 176 10.29 -8.64 1.92
N ALA A 177 10.76 -9.84 1.58
CA ALA A 177 11.57 -10.67 2.46
C ALA A 177 12.96 -10.10 2.75
N THR A 178 13.61 -9.50 1.75
CA THR A 178 14.90 -8.80 1.92
C THR A 178 14.78 -7.54 2.76
N LEU A 179 13.68 -6.79 2.61
CA LEU A 179 13.46 -5.57 3.40
C LEU A 179 12.89 -5.86 4.79
N GLY A 180 12.15 -6.96 4.94
CA GLY A 180 11.39 -7.26 6.16
C GLY A 180 10.18 -6.34 6.38
N GLU A 181 9.80 -5.56 5.37
CA GLU A 181 8.74 -4.55 5.44
C GLU A 181 7.74 -4.70 4.28
N ILE A 182 6.60 -4.03 4.41
CA ILE A 182 5.59 -3.93 3.35
C ILE A 182 6.13 -3.03 2.24
N LEU A 183 6.10 -3.51 0.99
CA LEU A 183 6.58 -2.75 -0.16
C LEU A 183 5.79 -1.44 -0.37
N PRO A 184 6.40 -0.42 -0.99
CA PRO A 184 5.69 0.81 -1.32
C PRO A 184 4.50 0.56 -2.26
N ILE A 185 3.30 0.89 -1.81
CA ILE A 185 2.06 0.85 -2.58
C ILE A 185 1.76 2.27 -3.06
N THR A 186 1.44 2.41 -4.34
CA THR A 186 1.15 3.73 -4.95
C THR A 186 -0.16 4.29 -4.38
N PRO A 187 -0.13 5.43 -3.66
CA PRO A 187 -1.36 6.00 -3.11
C PRO A 187 -2.16 6.77 -4.17
N PRO A 188 -3.49 6.88 -4.02
CA PRO A 188 -4.33 7.66 -4.93
C PRO A 188 -4.06 9.18 -4.82
N ALA A 189 -3.53 9.64 -3.68
CA ALA A 189 -3.14 11.03 -3.46
C ALA A 189 -2.03 11.14 -2.40
N LEU A 190 -1.27 12.24 -2.43
CA LEU A 190 -0.19 12.54 -1.46
C LEU A 190 -0.63 12.41 0.01
N ASN A 191 -1.85 12.89 0.30
CA ASN A 191 -2.51 12.74 1.59
C ASN A 191 -3.76 11.92 1.36
N SER A 192 -3.73 10.65 1.74
CA SER A 192 -4.86 9.74 1.59
C SER A 192 -4.85 8.71 2.71
N SER A 193 -6.04 8.29 3.11
CA SER A 193 -6.20 7.24 4.10
C SER A 193 -7.38 6.38 3.74
N TRP A 194 -7.22 5.07 3.80
CA TRP A 194 -8.32 4.12 3.60
C TRP A 194 -8.13 2.88 4.45
N THR A 195 -9.19 2.09 4.58
CA THR A 195 -9.18 0.83 5.31
C THR A 195 -9.73 -0.26 4.41
N LEU A 196 -9.05 -1.40 4.37
CA LEU A 196 -9.51 -2.59 3.66
C LEU A 196 -9.77 -3.70 4.68
N GLU A 197 -10.96 -4.31 4.58
CA GLU A 197 -11.30 -5.54 5.27
C GLU A 197 -11.36 -6.64 4.22
N PHE A 198 -10.51 -7.67 4.37
CA PHE A 198 -10.39 -8.72 3.37
C PHE A 198 -10.02 -10.06 4.02
N TRP A 199 -10.26 -11.13 3.26
CA TRP A 199 -9.75 -12.46 3.57
C TRP A 199 -8.48 -12.69 2.78
N GLY A 200 -7.43 -13.19 3.43
CA GLY A 200 -6.13 -13.40 2.81
C GLY A 200 -5.39 -14.59 3.44
N PRO A 201 -4.29 -15.02 2.82
CA PRO A 201 -3.46 -16.06 3.37
C PRO A 201 -2.74 -15.58 4.63
N SER A 202 -2.51 -16.49 5.56
CA SER A 202 -1.68 -16.26 6.73
C SER A 202 -0.90 -17.52 7.08
N LEU A 203 0.27 -17.35 7.69
CA LEU A 203 0.97 -18.47 8.30
C LEU A 203 0.70 -18.49 9.79
N ARG A 204 0.68 -19.71 10.32
CA ARG A 204 0.81 -19.98 11.73
C ARG A 204 1.90 -21.02 11.93
N CYS A 205 2.91 -20.65 12.70
CA CYS A 205 4.10 -21.42 12.94
C CYS A 205 4.16 -21.87 14.40
N GLY A 206 4.52 -23.12 14.63
CA GLY A 206 4.63 -23.70 15.96
C GLY A 206 5.81 -24.64 16.08
N HIS A 207 6.28 -24.85 17.31
CA HIS A 207 7.27 -25.88 17.58
C HIS A 207 6.63 -27.26 17.50
N VAL A 208 7.31 -28.18 16.84
CA VAL A 208 6.92 -29.59 16.81
C VAL A 208 7.52 -30.29 18.03
N ALA A 209 6.71 -31.04 18.77
CA ALA A 209 7.11 -31.67 20.02
C ALA A 209 6.56 -33.10 20.17
N GLY A 210 7.11 -33.85 21.12
CA GLY A 210 6.67 -35.22 21.43
C GLY A 210 7.03 -36.23 20.34
N GLN A 211 6.18 -37.24 20.15
CA GLN A 211 6.44 -38.37 19.26
C GLN A 211 6.65 -37.96 17.79
N GLU A 212 5.98 -36.90 17.34
CA GLU A 212 6.13 -36.37 15.98
C GLU A 212 7.53 -35.82 15.76
N ARG A 213 8.03 -35.01 16.71
CA ARG A 213 9.41 -34.51 16.71
C ARG A 213 10.40 -35.67 16.66
N ASP A 214 10.23 -36.66 17.53
CA ASP A 214 11.15 -37.79 17.62
C ASP A 214 11.18 -38.60 16.30
N SER A 215 10.00 -38.82 15.68
CA SER A 215 9.90 -39.51 14.39
C SER A 215 10.60 -38.77 13.25
N ILE A 216 10.49 -37.43 13.23
CA ILE A 216 11.17 -36.58 12.25
C ILE A 216 12.68 -36.64 12.44
N LEU A 217 13.16 -36.57 13.68
CA LEU A 217 14.58 -36.64 13.99
C LEU A 217 15.18 -38.02 13.68
N ASP A 218 14.45 -39.10 13.96
CA ASP A 218 14.82 -40.46 13.57
C ASP A 218 14.95 -40.61 12.06
N ASN A 219 13.96 -40.09 11.31
CA ASN A 219 13.98 -40.12 9.86
C ASN A 219 15.09 -39.23 9.28
N TYR A 220 15.32 -38.05 9.84
CA TYR A 220 16.39 -37.13 9.44
C TYR A 220 17.76 -37.79 9.60
N GLY A 221 18.04 -38.34 10.79
CA GLY A 221 19.31 -39.03 11.06
C GLY A 221 19.52 -40.26 10.19
N ALA A 222 18.48 -41.10 10.02
CA ALA A 222 18.55 -42.28 9.16
C ALA A 222 18.76 -41.94 7.68
N GLY A 223 18.03 -40.95 7.16
CA GLY A 223 18.13 -40.48 5.79
C GLY A 223 19.49 -39.86 5.49
N PHE A 224 20.05 -39.09 6.43
CA PHE A 224 21.34 -38.44 6.26
C PHE A 224 22.50 -39.46 6.23
N ILE A 225 22.52 -40.44 7.16
CA ILE A 225 23.53 -41.53 7.13
C ILE A 225 23.34 -42.43 5.91
N GLY A 226 22.10 -42.77 5.57
CA GLY A 226 21.81 -43.64 4.42
C GLY A 226 22.20 -43.01 3.08
N TYR A 227 22.22 -41.67 3.01
CA TYR A 227 22.69 -40.92 1.85
C TYR A 227 24.22 -40.86 1.74
N SER A 228 24.95 -40.89 2.86
CA SER A 228 26.41 -40.64 2.93
C SER A 228 27.31 -41.89 2.89
N ASN A 229 26.76 -43.08 2.58
CA ASN A 229 27.48 -44.36 2.44
C ASN A 229 28.47 -44.65 3.60
N ASP A 230 27.94 -44.90 4.81
CA ASP A 230 28.68 -45.28 6.03
C ASP A 230 29.67 -44.24 6.60
N SER A 231 29.80 -43.06 5.97
CA SER A 231 30.58 -41.95 6.53
C SER A 231 29.65 -40.95 7.21
N CYS A 232 29.83 -40.73 8.51
CA CYS A 232 29.15 -39.66 9.20
C CYS A 232 29.62 -38.31 8.68
N THR A 233 28.91 -37.74 7.72
CA THR A 233 29.04 -36.32 7.41
C THR A 233 28.42 -35.51 8.56
N ALA A 234 28.93 -34.30 8.82
CA ALA A 234 28.30 -33.41 9.78
C ALA A 234 26.85 -33.11 9.32
N PRO A 235 25.87 -33.10 10.24
CA PRO A 235 24.50 -32.77 9.87
C PRO A 235 24.46 -31.31 9.42
N LEU A 236 23.44 -30.98 8.63
CA LEU A 236 23.30 -29.63 8.14
C LEU A 236 22.78 -28.74 9.28
N PRO A 237 23.40 -27.57 9.54
CA PRO A 237 22.93 -26.64 10.57
C PRO A 237 21.49 -26.17 10.34
N TYR A 238 21.06 -26.20 9.09
CA TYR A 238 19.75 -25.80 8.64
C TYR A 238 19.25 -26.80 7.59
N TYR A 239 18.03 -27.30 7.78
CA TYR A 239 17.35 -28.14 6.81
C TYR A 239 15.86 -27.83 6.79
N SER A 240 15.31 -27.63 5.59
CA SER A 240 13.92 -27.24 5.41
C SER A 240 13.29 -27.98 4.24
N TRP A 241 12.04 -28.38 4.38
CA TRP A 241 11.30 -29.11 3.35
C TRP A 241 9.81 -28.81 3.43
N VAL A 242 9.09 -29.19 2.38
CA VAL A 242 7.62 -29.19 2.35
C VAL A 242 7.12 -30.62 2.35
N SER A 243 6.14 -30.95 3.19
CA SER A 243 5.53 -32.29 3.20
C SER A 243 4.95 -32.63 1.81
N GLN A 244 5.17 -33.84 1.29
CA GLN A 244 4.48 -34.30 0.07
C GLN A 244 3.38 -35.30 0.44
N GLY A 245 2.14 -35.01 0.06
CA GLY A 245 1.01 -35.87 0.41
C GLY A 245 -0.08 -35.91 -0.65
N ILE A 246 0.04 -36.83 -1.61
CA ILE A 246 -1.14 -37.48 -2.18
C ILE A 246 -1.36 -38.75 -1.34
N GLY A 247 -2.26 -38.68 -0.35
CA GLY A 247 -2.81 -39.86 0.33
C GLY A 247 -2.14 -40.35 1.62
N LEU A 248 -1.05 -39.75 2.12
CA LEU A 248 -0.52 -39.99 3.47
C LEU A 248 0.08 -38.69 4.06
N PRO A 249 0.01 -38.47 5.39
CA PRO A 249 0.66 -37.35 6.06
C PRO A 249 2.15 -37.64 6.23
N ASN A 250 2.94 -37.52 5.16
CA ASN A 250 4.39 -37.70 5.27
C ASN A 250 5.08 -36.37 5.58
N ILE A 251 5.01 -36.00 6.86
CA ILE A 251 5.73 -34.89 7.49
C ILE A 251 7.26 -35.15 7.54
N LEU A 252 7.67 -36.38 7.22
CA LEU A 252 9.06 -36.85 7.30
C LEU A 252 9.95 -36.21 6.21
N PRO A 253 11.20 -35.82 6.52
CA PRO A 253 12.15 -35.17 5.60
C PRO A 253 12.80 -36.08 4.55
N PHE A 254 12.80 -37.40 4.74
CA PHE A 254 13.33 -38.36 3.79
C PHE A 254 12.38 -39.54 3.58
N THR A 255 12.34 -40.04 2.35
CA THR A 255 11.65 -41.27 1.98
C THR A 255 12.66 -42.32 1.55
N GLU A 256 12.43 -43.56 1.94
CA GLU A 256 13.25 -44.69 1.55
C GLU A 256 12.64 -45.36 0.30
N PHE A 257 13.46 -45.55 -0.74
CA PHE A 257 13.07 -46.27 -1.93
C PHE A 257 14.18 -47.23 -2.36
N ASN A 258 13.86 -48.53 -2.44
CA ASN A 258 14.82 -49.60 -2.79
C ASN A 258 16.11 -49.59 -1.96
N GLY A 259 16.02 -49.29 -0.65
CA GLY A 259 17.17 -49.25 0.26
C GLY A 259 18.06 -48.02 0.11
N SER A 260 17.65 -47.03 -0.69
CA SER A 260 18.28 -45.72 -0.81
C SER A 260 17.37 -44.64 -0.26
N TRP A 261 17.94 -43.65 0.43
CA TRP A 261 17.21 -42.54 1.01
C TRP A 261 17.19 -41.34 0.07
N TYR A 262 16.00 -40.76 -0.10
CA TYR A 262 15.78 -39.58 -0.94
C TYR A 262 15.12 -38.48 -0.11
N PRO A 263 15.54 -37.22 -0.24
CA PRO A 263 14.82 -36.10 0.36
C PRO A 263 13.35 -36.12 -0.06
N THR A 264 12.44 -35.97 0.89
CA THR A 264 11.04 -35.68 0.59
C THR A 264 10.91 -34.19 0.28
N GLY A 265 9.94 -33.83 -0.56
CA GLY A 265 9.61 -32.42 -0.70
C GLY A 265 10.66 -31.62 -1.44
N TYR A 266 10.83 -31.87 -2.73
CA TYR A 266 11.14 -30.73 -3.60
C TYR A 266 9.89 -29.84 -3.65
N PRO A 267 10.05 -28.50 -3.77
CA PRO A 267 9.05 -27.71 -4.46
C PRO A 267 8.96 -28.30 -5.88
N SER A 268 8.14 -29.33 -6.03
CA SER A 268 7.71 -29.79 -7.33
C SER A 268 6.92 -28.63 -7.91
N PRO A 269 7.13 -28.26 -9.17
CA PRO A 269 6.23 -27.34 -9.86
C PRO A 269 4.77 -27.80 -9.72
N ASN A 270 4.55 -29.12 -9.65
CA ASN A 270 3.26 -29.76 -9.46
C ASN A 270 2.86 -29.98 -7.98
N GLY A 271 3.54 -29.33 -7.04
CA GLY A 271 3.35 -29.49 -5.60
C GLY A 271 2.21 -28.63 -5.07
N THR A 272 1.48 -29.17 -4.09
CA THR A 272 0.46 -28.45 -3.34
C THR A 272 1.09 -27.70 -2.15
N ALA A 273 0.58 -26.54 -1.72
CA ALA A 273 1.06 -25.85 -0.52
C ALA A 273 0.86 -26.73 0.73
N GLN A 274 1.95 -27.29 1.23
CA GLN A 274 1.99 -28.22 2.35
C GLN A 274 2.71 -27.56 3.53
N PRO A 275 2.60 -28.09 4.77
CA PRO A 275 3.29 -27.48 5.89
C PRO A 275 4.78 -27.35 5.60
N LEU A 276 5.31 -26.15 5.81
CA LEU A 276 6.74 -25.86 5.76
C LEU A 276 7.34 -26.35 7.07
N LEU A 277 8.33 -27.24 6.98
CA LEU A 277 9.08 -27.72 8.13
C LEU A 277 10.51 -27.20 8.09
N LEU A 278 10.98 -26.78 9.25
CA LEU A 278 12.32 -26.24 9.48
C LEU A 278 12.99 -26.96 10.64
N LEU A 279 14.17 -27.49 10.36
CA LEU A 279 15.08 -28.06 11.34
C LEU A 279 16.30 -27.15 11.45
N ILE A 280 16.58 -26.70 12.67
CA ILE A 280 17.68 -25.79 12.97
C ILE A 280 18.49 -26.42 14.09
N ASP A 281 19.75 -26.71 13.80
CA ASP A 281 20.74 -27.24 14.75
C ASP A 281 21.69 -26.10 15.12
N ASP A 282 21.77 -25.80 16.43
CA ASP A 282 22.64 -24.76 16.99
C ASP A 282 24.13 -25.14 16.98
N GLY A 283 24.47 -26.25 16.31
CA GLY A 283 25.85 -26.68 16.07
C GLY A 283 26.30 -27.77 17.03
N THR A 284 25.41 -28.68 17.42
CA THR A 284 25.86 -29.89 18.11
C THR A 284 26.62 -30.81 17.16
N SER A 285 27.95 -30.77 17.20
CA SER A 285 28.77 -31.64 16.34
C SER A 285 28.45 -33.11 16.62
N LEU A 286 27.94 -33.82 15.60
CA LEU A 286 27.93 -35.30 15.59
C LEU A 286 29.33 -35.91 15.63
N MET A 287 30.35 -35.09 15.44
CA MET A 287 31.75 -35.46 15.54
C MET A 287 32.16 -35.49 17.01
N ASP A 288 32.22 -36.69 17.57
CA ASP A 288 33.14 -36.98 18.67
C ASP A 288 34.59 -36.82 18.17
N ASP A 289 35.57 -36.66 19.06
CA ASP A 289 37.02 -36.45 18.76
C ASP A 289 37.66 -37.56 17.87
N ILE A 290 36.88 -38.57 17.47
CA ILE A 290 37.31 -39.78 16.75
C ILE A 290 36.54 -39.98 15.41
N GLY A 291 35.60 -39.09 15.04
CA GLY A 291 35.03 -39.06 13.68
C GLY A 291 34.15 -40.25 13.27
N ILE A 292 33.51 -40.96 14.22
CA ILE A 292 32.63 -42.10 13.91
C ILE A 292 31.33 -41.99 14.74
N CYS A 293 30.21 -41.54 14.14
CA CYS A 293 28.90 -41.88 14.71
C CYS A 293 28.58 -43.34 14.40
N SER A 294 28.92 -44.21 15.35
CA SER A 294 28.52 -45.61 15.33
C SER A 294 27.08 -45.77 15.83
N LYS A 295 26.43 -46.87 15.47
CA LYS A 295 25.13 -47.24 16.06
C LYS A 295 25.17 -47.26 17.58
N ALA A 296 26.28 -47.72 18.18
CA ALA A 296 26.46 -47.71 19.63
C ALA A 296 26.50 -46.29 20.23
N TYR A 297 27.07 -45.31 19.52
CA TYR A 297 27.06 -43.90 19.93
C TYR A 297 25.64 -43.32 19.93
N ILE A 298 24.88 -43.60 18.86
CA ILE A 298 23.49 -43.17 18.72
C ILE A 298 22.63 -43.81 19.82
N ASP A 299 22.74 -45.14 20.02
CA ASP A 299 22.01 -45.87 21.05
C ASP A 299 22.37 -45.37 22.47
N ALA A 300 23.64 -45.05 22.74
CA ALA A 300 24.10 -44.53 24.03
C ALA A 300 23.51 -43.14 24.36
N ARG A 301 23.15 -42.36 23.35
CA ARG A 301 22.47 -41.05 23.52
C ARG A 301 20.95 -41.16 23.51
N GLY A 302 20.40 -42.36 23.40
CA GLY A 302 18.95 -42.58 23.36
C GLY A 302 18.33 -42.45 21.96
N GLY A 303 19.09 -42.75 20.91
CA GLY A 303 18.64 -42.64 19.52
C GLY A 303 18.91 -41.26 18.91
N TRP A 304 18.48 -41.07 17.66
CA TRP A 304 18.60 -39.79 16.97
C TRP A 304 17.94 -38.61 17.70
N PRO A 305 16.78 -38.76 18.37
CA PRO A 305 16.16 -37.65 19.10
C PRO A 305 17.03 -37.16 20.26
N GLY A 306 17.79 -38.05 20.90
CA GLY A 306 18.71 -37.71 21.97
C GLY A 306 20.04 -37.13 21.46
N VAL A 307 20.45 -37.52 20.25
CA VAL A 307 21.56 -36.90 19.52
C VAL A 307 21.20 -35.46 19.13
N PHE A 308 20.01 -35.25 18.56
CA PHE A 308 19.47 -33.94 18.16
C PHE A 308 18.64 -33.26 19.26
N GLY A 309 19.01 -33.47 20.52
CA GLY A 309 18.23 -33.01 21.68
C GLY A 309 17.96 -31.49 21.70
N ASN A 310 18.90 -30.69 21.19
CA ASN A 310 18.82 -29.22 21.19
C ASN A 310 18.26 -28.61 19.90
N VAL A 311 17.92 -29.45 18.91
CA VAL A 311 17.41 -28.99 17.62
C VAL A 311 16.03 -28.35 17.77
N THR A 312 15.88 -27.19 17.12
CA THR A 312 14.60 -26.50 16.99
C THR A 312 13.89 -26.98 15.73
N LEU A 313 12.69 -27.53 15.91
CA LEU A 313 11.83 -27.98 14.82
C LEU A 313 10.58 -27.10 14.77
N ILE A 314 10.36 -26.42 13.65
CA ILE A 314 9.22 -25.52 13.42
C ILE A 314 8.39 -26.05 12.27
N GLN A 315 7.07 -26.04 12.44
CA GLN A 315 6.09 -26.32 11.39
C GLN A 315 5.23 -25.09 11.18
N CYS A 316 5.10 -24.65 9.93
CA CYS A 316 4.22 -23.56 9.53
C CYS A 316 3.10 -24.09 8.63
N GLU A 317 1.87 -23.72 8.97
CA GLU A 317 0.67 -24.09 8.22
C GLU A 317 -0.02 -22.85 7.64
N LEU A 318 -0.61 -23.02 6.45
CA LEU A 318 -1.33 -21.98 5.73
C LEU A 318 -2.79 -21.89 6.17
N PHE A 319 -3.23 -20.70 6.54
CA PHE A 319 -4.59 -20.39 6.96
C PHE A 319 -5.20 -19.31 6.07
N ASN A 320 -6.52 -19.36 5.94
CA ASN A 320 -7.32 -18.26 5.42
C ASN A 320 -7.81 -17.43 6.59
N SER A 321 -7.29 -16.21 6.72
CA SER A 321 -7.54 -15.31 7.85
C SER A 321 -8.22 -14.04 7.40
N SER A 322 -9.02 -13.44 8.30
CA SER A 322 -9.58 -12.11 8.10
C SER A 322 -8.60 -11.04 8.58
N TYR A 323 -8.40 -10.01 7.76
CA TYR A 323 -7.53 -8.88 8.01
C TYR A 323 -8.29 -7.56 7.96
N THR A 324 -7.87 -6.63 8.81
CA THR A 324 -8.17 -5.20 8.67
C THR A 324 -6.85 -4.45 8.48
N ALA A 325 -6.66 -3.89 7.29
CA ALA A 325 -5.49 -3.10 6.94
C ALA A 325 -5.83 -1.62 6.85
N HIS A 326 -5.14 -0.80 7.65
CA HIS A 326 -5.24 0.65 7.60
C HIS A 326 -4.06 1.21 6.82
N PHE A 327 -4.37 1.95 5.77
CA PHE A 327 -3.41 2.61 4.90
C PHE A 327 -3.46 4.10 5.18
N ASN A 328 -2.33 4.69 5.54
CA ASN A 328 -2.23 6.13 5.80
C ASN A 328 -1.01 6.72 5.08
N TYR A 329 -1.26 7.71 4.25
CA TYR A 329 -0.25 8.44 3.51
C TYR A 329 -0.26 9.89 3.94
N THR A 330 0.89 10.36 4.43
CA THR A 330 1.10 11.75 4.81
C THR A 330 2.28 12.31 4.03
N ASN A 331 2.03 13.27 3.16
CA ASN A 331 3.00 13.84 2.23
C ASN A 331 3.73 12.77 1.40
N GLY A 332 3.01 11.71 1.00
CA GLY A 332 3.56 10.57 0.27
C GLY A 332 4.31 9.52 1.12
N ILE A 333 4.47 9.74 2.42
CA ILE A 333 5.06 8.75 3.34
C ILE A 333 4.01 7.71 3.70
N GLN A 334 4.30 6.45 3.38
CA GLN A 334 3.46 5.29 3.66
C GLN A 334 3.56 4.87 5.13
N ASN A 335 2.41 4.67 5.78
CA ASN A 335 2.30 3.97 7.05
C ASN A 335 1.11 3.00 6.98
N ILE A 336 1.41 1.69 6.99
CA ILE A 336 0.42 0.64 6.85
C ILE A 336 0.45 -0.23 8.11
N THR A 337 -0.72 -0.46 8.68
CA THR A 337 -0.89 -1.40 9.79
C THR A 337 -1.94 -2.43 9.40
N ALA A 338 -1.57 -3.71 9.36
CA ALA A 338 -2.47 -4.82 9.14
C ALA A 338 -2.67 -5.59 10.44
N LEU A 339 -3.93 -5.84 10.81
CA LEU A 339 -4.30 -6.60 12.00
C LEU A 339 -5.17 -7.78 11.58
N LYS A 340 -4.84 -8.97 12.06
CA LYS A 340 -5.75 -10.12 11.98
C LYS A 340 -6.91 -9.89 12.95
N THR A 341 -8.14 -9.95 12.44
CA THR A 341 -9.33 -9.57 13.22
C THR A 341 -9.89 -10.70 14.08
N ASN A 342 -9.78 -11.99 13.67
CA ASN A 342 -10.32 -13.13 14.43
C ASN A 342 -9.59 -14.47 14.16
N ALA A 343 -8.71 -14.90 15.07
CA ALA A 343 -8.02 -16.20 14.96
C ALA A 343 -8.96 -17.43 15.01
N SER A 344 -10.20 -17.27 15.52
CA SER A 344 -11.18 -18.36 15.61
C SER A 344 -11.89 -18.68 14.28
N GLN A 345 -11.73 -17.82 13.26
CA GLN A 345 -12.31 -18.03 11.93
C GLN A 345 -11.27 -18.51 10.91
N ASP A 346 -10.03 -18.72 11.35
CA ASP A 346 -8.95 -19.20 10.49
C ASP A 346 -9.23 -20.63 10.05
N THR A 347 -9.40 -20.84 8.74
CA THR A 347 -9.55 -22.18 8.16
C THR A 347 -8.25 -22.60 7.49
N VAL A 348 -7.78 -23.82 7.75
CA VAL A 348 -6.63 -24.40 7.03
C VAL A 348 -6.92 -24.34 5.53
N VAL A 349 -5.98 -23.79 4.76
CA VAL A 349 -6.06 -23.83 3.30
C VAL A 349 -5.63 -25.21 2.87
N VAL A 350 -6.59 -26.04 2.45
CA VAL A 350 -6.29 -27.35 1.90
C VAL A 350 -5.91 -27.17 0.44
N PRO A 351 -4.68 -27.52 0.05
CA PRO A 351 -4.24 -27.27 -1.31
C PRO A 351 -4.94 -28.24 -2.27
N GLN A 352 -5.32 -27.73 -3.44
CA GLN A 352 -5.99 -28.53 -4.47
C GLN A 352 -4.94 -28.97 -5.51
N PRO A 353 -4.74 -30.29 -5.72
CA PRO A 353 -3.69 -30.78 -6.61
C PRO A 353 -3.99 -30.58 -8.09
N GLU A 354 -5.25 -30.39 -8.48
CA GLU A 354 -5.66 -30.28 -9.88
C GLU A 354 -6.80 -29.27 -10.04
N THR A 355 -6.58 -28.19 -10.80
CA THR A 355 -7.65 -27.32 -11.28
C THR A 355 -7.92 -27.56 -12.76
N TYR A 356 -9.01 -28.28 -13.03
CA TYR A 356 -9.52 -28.47 -14.39
C TYR A 356 -10.08 -27.16 -14.94
N LEU A 357 -9.60 -26.69 -16.10
CA LEU A 357 -10.11 -25.51 -16.80
C LEU A 357 -10.44 -25.87 -18.25
N PRO A 358 -11.65 -26.33 -18.56
CA PRO A 358 -12.04 -26.64 -19.92
C PRO A 358 -12.10 -25.34 -20.70
N TYR A 359 -11.32 -25.31 -21.77
CA TYR A 359 -11.45 -24.36 -22.85
C TYR A 359 -12.03 -25.12 -24.04
N GLY A 360 -13.19 -24.69 -24.53
CA GLY A 360 -13.86 -25.24 -25.71
C GLY A 360 -14.34 -24.10 -26.62
N PRO A 361 -14.57 -24.35 -27.91
CA PRO A 361 -14.96 -23.31 -28.87
C PRO A 361 -16.28 -22.65 -28.44
N PHE A 362 -16.22 -21.31 -28.33
CA PHE A 362 -17.22 -20.38 -27.77
C PHE A 362 -18.65 -20.41 -28.39
N GLU A 363 -18.92 -21.22 -29.43
CA GLU A 363 -20.10 -21.01 -30.29
C GLU A 363 -21.33 -21.89 -30.02
N THR A 364 -21.34 -22.80 -29.04
CA THR A 364 -22.49 -23.73 -28.87
C THR A 364 -23.17 -23.78 -27.50
N TRP A 365 -22.79 -22.95 -26.53
CA TRP A 365 -23.42 -22.96 -25.20
C TRP A 365 -24.50 -21.89 -25.07
N THR A 366 -25.61 -22.08 -25.79
CA THR A 366 -26.79 -21.21 -25.74
C THR A 366 -27.91 -21.81 -24.90
N ASN A 367 -27.65 -22.15 -23.64
CA ASN A 367 -28.64 -22.14 -22.55
C ASN A 367 -28.00 -22.48 -21.20
N ALA A 368 -28.23 -21.60 -20.24
CA ALA A 368 -27.75 -21.64 -18.87
C ALA A 368 -28.14 -22.94 -18.12
N THR A 369 -27.12 -23.60 -17.58
CA THR A 369 -27.01 -24.15 -16.22
C THR A 369 -25.65 -24.85 -16.13
N CYS A 370 -24.72 -24.35 -15.30
CA CYS A 370 -23.44 -25.04 -15.09
C CYS A 370 -23.78 -26.48 -14.60
N PRO A 371 -23.40 -27.55 -15.32
CA PRO A 371 -23.70 -28.91 -14.87
C PRO A 371 -22.96 -29.19 -13.55
N PRO A 372 -23.57 -29.86 -12.57
CA PRO A 372 -22.86 -30.24 -11.36
C PRO A 372 -21.69 -31.16 -11.74
N GLY A 373 -20.46 -30.69 -11.50
CA GLY A 373 -19.24 -31.50 -11.64
C GLY A 373 -18.31 -31.17 -12.81
N LYS A 374 -18.49 -30.05 -13.53
CA LYS A 374 -17.45 -29.57 -14.47
C LYS A 374 -17.21 -28.07 -14.30
N PRO A 375 -16.07 -27.63 -13.72
CA PRO A 375 -15.69 -26.23 -13.71
C PRO A 375 -15.43 -25.82 -15.17
N GLY A 376 -15.93 -24.68 -15.65
CA GLY A 376 -15.71 -24.26 -17.04
C GLY A 376 -15.93 -22.77 -17.22
N ILE A 377 -15.00 -22.13 -17.91
CA ILE A 377 -14.93 -20.67 -18.10
C ILE A 377 -15.77 -20.30 -19.33
N SER A 378 -16.82 -19.52 -19.14
CA SER A 378 -17.29 -18.56 -20.14
C SER A 378 -16.84 -17.16 -19.70
N ASP A 379 -16.86 -16.19 -20.61
CA ASP A 379 -16.72 -14.77 -20.26
C ASP A 379 -17.88 -14.24 -19.38
N ASP A 380 -18.83 -15.11 -19.00
CA ASP A 380 -19.59 -14.96 -17.76
C ASP A 380 -18.74 -15.53 -16.60
N ALA A 381 -18.25 -14.65 -15.73
CA ALA A 381 -17.50 -14.94 -14.50
C ALA A 381 -18.25 -15.83 -13.46
N ASP A 382 -19.29 -16.56 -13.88
CA ASP A 382 -20.27 -17.27 -13.07
C ASP A 382 -20.06 -18.80 -12.99
N CYS A 383 -19.22 -19.41 -13.85
CA CYS A 383 -18.91 -20.85 -13.77
C CYS A 383 -17.48 -21.18 -13.28
N ILE A 384 -16.69 -20.18 -12.86
CA ILE A 384 -15.42 -20.38 -12.15
C ILE A 384 -15.68 -20.53 -10.65
N ASN A 385 -15.20 -21.62 -10.04
CA ASN A 385 -15.22 -21.74 -8.58
C ASN A 385 -14.21 -20.74 -7.97
N LYS A 386 -14.70 -19.54 -7.64
CA LYS A 386 -13.91 -18.43 -7.08
C LYS A 386 -13.15 -18.84 -5.82
N THR A 387 -13.72 -19.74 -5.02
CA THR A 387 -13.07 -20.25 -3.80
C THR A 387 -11.83 -21.07 -4.13
N ASN A 388 -11.87 -21.93 -5.16
CA ASN A 388 -10.71 -22.73 -5.56
C ASN A 388 -9.58 -21.83 -6.10
N PHE A 389 -9.93 -20.81 -6.88
CA PHE A 389 -8.95 -19.86 -7.40
C PHE A 389 -8.33 -19.01 -6.29
N GLN A 390 -9.14 -18.56 -5.34
CA GLN A 390 -8.64 -17.88 -4.15
C GLN A 390 -7.65 -18.77 -3.37
N GLN A 391 -7.96 -20.05 -3.19
CA GLN A 391 -7.05 -21.01 -2.55
C GLN A 391 -5.76 -21.21 -3.34
N LEU A 392 -5.81 -21.23 -4.68
CA LEU A 392 -4.62 -21.27 -5.53
C LEU A 392 -3.76 -20.02 -5.38
N SER A 393 -4.36 -18.84 -5.35
CA SER A 393 -3.62 -17.58 -5.14
C SER A 393 -2.95 -17.55 -3.77
N TYR A 394 -3.62 -18.06 -2.74
CA TYR A 394 -3.05 -18.22 -1.39
C TYR A 394 -1.87 -19.20 -1.40
N THR A 395 -2.02 -20.32 -2.10
CA THR A 395 -0.98 -21.33 -2.32
C THR A 395 0.21 -20.73 -3.07
N GLY A 396 -0.02 -19.91 -4.11
CA GLY A 396 1.02 -19.17 -4.80
C GLY A 396 1.84 -18.26 -3.88
N ILE A 397 1.17 -17.49 -3.00
CA ILE A 397 1.90 -16.65 -2.04
C ILE A 397 2.71 -17.51 -1.05
N ALA A 398 2.14 -18.61 -0.56
CA ALA A 398 2.82 -19.58 0.31
C ALA A 398 4.05 -20.21 -0.37
N ASP A 399 3.93 -20.64 -1.61
CA ASP A 399 5.04 -21.27 -2.34
C ASP A 399 6.12 -20.27 -2.72
N ALA A 400 5.77 -19.02 -3.02
CA ALA A 400 6.76 -17.95 -3.19
C ALA A 400 7.56 -17.70 -1.91
N PHE A 401 6.92 -17.78 -0.75
CA PHE A 401 7.60 -17.72 0.55
C PHE A 401 8.45 -18.98 0.81
N ASN A 402 7.91 -20.16 0.54
CA ASN A 402 8.64 -21.43 0.68
C ASN A 402 9.91 -21.45 -0.18
N ASN A 403 9.86 -20.93 -1.41
CA ASN A 403 11.03 -20.83 -2.30
C ASN A 403 12.16 -19.97 -1.73
N LEU A 404 11.85 -18.98 -0.88
CA LEU A 404 12.86 -18.16 -0.18
C LEU A 404 13.55 -18.95 0.94
N ILE A 405 12.86 -19.94 1.51
CA ILE A 405 13.31 -20.66 2.70
C ILE A 405 13.96 -22.00 2.34
N VAL A 406 13.31 -22.78 1.48
CA VAL A 406 13.74 -24.13 1.08
C VAL A 406 14.87 -24.11 0.04
N GLY A 407 15.00 -23.03 -0.72
CA GLY A 407 15.93 -22.96 -1.84
C GLY A 407 15.42 -23.69 -3.08
N ALA A 408 15.81 -23.21 -4.26
CA ALA A 408 15.32 -23.73 -5.52
C ALA A 408 16.04 -25.03 -5.93
N GLY A 409 15.43 -26.18 -5.65
CA GLY A 409 15.45 -27.34 -6.56
C GLY A 409 16.68 -28.25 -6.65
N SER A 410 17.58 -28.34 -5.65
CA SER A 410 18.62 -29.39 -5.68
C SER A 410 19.10 -29.82 -4.29
N PRO A 411 19.24 -31.14 -4.01
CA PRO A 411 19.85 -31.64 -2.77
C PRO A 411 21.35 -31.32 -2.66
N ALA A 412 21.95 -30.74 -3.71
CA ALA A 412 23.35 -30.30 -3.72
C ALA A 412 23.56 -28.86 -3.20
N ALA A 413 22.51 -28.10 -2.88
CA ALA A 413 22.63 -26.68 -2.51
C ALA A 413 22.88 -26.43 -1.01
N VAL A 414 22.98 -27.46 -0.16
CA VAL A 414 23.31 -27.29 1.26
C VAL A 414 24.82 -27.25 1.50
N THR A 415 25.51 -26.48 0.66
CA THR A 415 26.87 -26.00 0.92
C THR A 415 26.85 -24.47 1.07
N GLY A 416 25.95 -23.91 1.89
CA GLY A 416 25.97 -22.51 2.34
C GLY A 416 25.94 -21.39 1.28
N SER A 417 26.00 -21.68 -0.02
CA SER A 417 26.24 -20.69 -1.08
C SER A 417 25.02 -20.32 -1.92
N ASP A 418 23.92 -21.08 -1.82
CA ASP A 418 22.75 -20.94 -2.71
C ASP A 418 21.40 -20.92 -1.96
N ILE A 419 21.38 -20.56 -0.67
CA ILE A 419 20.14 -20.50 0.12
C ILE A 419 19.62 -19.07 0.14
N ALA A 420 18.53 -18.77 -0.59
CA ALA A 420 17.89 -17.46 -0.62
C ALA A 420 17.47 -16.89 0.76
N LEU A 421 17.50 -17.72 1.80
CA LEU A 421 17.31 -17.34 3.20
C LEU A 421 18.34 -16.31 3.66
N ASP A 422 19.58 -16.38 3.17
CA ASP A 422 20.68 -15.45 3.48
C ASP A 422 20.35 -13.99 3.10
N GLN A 423 19.52 -13.83 2.07
CA GLN A 423 19.02 -12.56 1.55
C GLN A 423 17.77 -12.06 2.26
N THR A 424 17.28 -12.77 3.29
CA THR A 424 16.08 -12.39 4.05
C THR A 424 16.43 -11.81 5.41
N VAL A 425 15.49 -11.06 5.98
CA VAL A 425 15.62 -10.56 7.36
C VAL A 425 15.55 -11.68 8.41
N LEU A 426 15.16 -12.90 8.06
CA LEU A 426 15.04 -14.01 9.01
C LEU A 426 16.39 -14.42 9.61
N MET A 427 17.51 -14.10 8.95
CA MET A 427 18.87 -14.29 9.47
C MET A 427 19.12 -13.53 10.79
N TYR A 428 18.31 -12.52 11.13
CA TYR A 428 18.43 -11.74 12.37
C TYR A 428 17.54 -12.26 13.51
N THR A 429 17.04 -13.49 13.41
CA THR A 429 16.24 -14.15 14.47
C THR A 429 17.14 -14.92 15.42
N ASN A 430 16.66 -15.19 16.64
CA ASN A 430 17.47 -15.86 17.67
C ASN A 430 17.99 -17.22 17.22
N GLU A 431 17.17 -17.96 16.47
CA GLU A 431 17.45 -19.30 16.00
C GLU A 431 18.40 -19.31 14.80
N MET A 432 18.50 -18.21 14.03
CA MET A 432 19.34 -18.15 12.82
C MET A 432 20.62 -17.31 12.99
N ASP A 433 20.77 -16.60 14.11
CA ASP A 433 21.91 -15.70 14.38
C ASP A 433 23.27 -16.40 14.26
N PHE A 434 23.32 -17.71 14.49
CA PHE A 434 24.54 -18.51 14.38
C PHE A 434 25.03 -18.72 12.94
N MET A 435 24.19 -18.51 11.92
CA MET A 435 24.56 -18.71 10.51
C MET A 435 25.31 -17.51 9.90
N TYR A 436 25.46 -16.39 10.62
CA TYR A 436 26.14 -15.20 10.15
C TYR A 436 27.65 -15.25 10.48
N TYR A 437 28.49 -15.64 9.51
CA TYR A 437 29.96 -15.57 9.61
C TYR A 437 30.55 -14.73 8.46
N ASP A 438 31.38 -13.73 8.81
CA ASP A 438 32.09 -12.85 7.87
C ASP A 438 33.51 -13.40 7.64
N ASP A 439 33.71 -14.00 6.48
CA ASP A 439 34.98 -14.58 6.06
C ASP A 439 35.93 -13.47 5.58
N THR A 440 36.75 -12.94 6.50
CA THR A 440 37.75 -11.93 6.16
C THR A 440 39.15 -12.47 5.89
N ASP A 441 39.40 -13.78 5.89
CA ASP A 441 40.70 -14.32 5.50
C ASP A 441 40.58 -15.62 4.69
N GLY A 442 40.81 -15.49 3.38
CA GLY A 442 40.60 -16.53 2.37
C GLY A 442 41.55 -17.73 2.44
N GLU A 443 41.31 -18.64 3.38
CA GLU A 443 41.86 -20.00 3.33
C GLU A 443 40.75 -21.05 3.53
N ARG A 444 40.54 -21.83 2.47
CA ARG A 444 39.52 -22.88 2.35
C ARG A 444 39.70 -23.98 3.39
N THR A 445 38.85 -24.02 4.42
CA THR A 445 38.51 -25.25 5.15
C THR A 445 37.03 -25.24 5.59
N PRO A 446 36.35 -26.40 5.70
CA PRO A 446 34.93 -26.49 6.07
C PRO A 446 34.74 -26.23 7.59
N PRO A 447 33.54 -25.80 8.02
CA PRO A 447 33.35 -25.17 9.32
C PRO A 447 33.47 -26.17 10.49
N ILE A 448 34.34 -25.86 11.45
CA ILE A 448 34.30 -26.41 12.80
C ILE A 448 33.65 -25.35 13.70
N ILE A 449 32.65 -25.80 14.44
CA ILE A 449 31.81 -25.06 15.38
C ILE A 449 32.65 -24.28 16.40
N GLY A 450 32.22 -23.04 16.65
CA GLY A 450 32.51 -22.33 17.88
C GLY A 450 33.60 -21.27 17.78
N THR A 451 33.25 -20.06 17.34
CA THR A 451 33.87 -18.82 17.85
C THR A 451 32.88 -17.66 17.76
N GLN A 452 32.77 -16.92 18.87
CA GLN A 452 31.80 -15.85 19.11
C GLN A 452 31.98 -14.65 18.17
N CYS A 453 30.88 -14.20 17.54
CA CYS A 453 30.76 -12.87 16.94
C CYS A 453 29.79 -12.01 17.77
N THR A 454 30.20 -10.78 18.08
CA THR A 454 29.40 -9.79 18.81
C THR A 454 28.18 -9.32 17.99
N PRO A 455 26.97 -9.26 18.58
CA PRO A 455 25.74 -8.95 17.85
C PRO A 455 25.67 -7.45 17.55
N LEU A 456 25.82 -7.06 16.28
CA LEU A 456 25.68 -5.66 15.85
C LEU A 456 24.28 -5.32 15.30
N ARG A 457 23.29 -6.22 15.37
CA ARG A 457 21.90 -5.92 15.04
C ARG A 457 20.93 -6.43 16.11
N ARG A 458 19.88 -5.65 16.35
CA ARG A 458 18.81 -5.95 17.30
C ARG A 458 18.06 -7.17 16.78
N SER A 459 18.09 -8.28 17.52
CA SER A 459 17.33 -9.50 17.18
C SER A 459 15.86 -9.18 16.90
N LEU A 460 15.30 -9.81 15.86
CA LEU A 460 13.88 -9.76 15.51
C LEU A 460 13.00 -10.58 16.46
N GLY A 461 13.61 -11.27 17.43
CA GLY A 461 12.95 -12.19 18.34
C GLY A 461 12.99 -13.64 17.85
N PRO A 462 12.05 -14.48 18.31
CA PRO A 462 11.93 -15.87 17.87
C PRO A 462 11.54 -15.96 16.39
N LEU A 463 12.03 -17.00 15.72
CA LEU A 463 11.88 -17.21 14.29
C LEU A 463 10.43 -17.44 13.86
N ALA A 464 9.66 -18.27 14.58
CA ALA A 464 8.28 -18.57 14.20
C ALA A 464 7.40 -17.29 14.08
N PRO A 465 7.33 -16.39 15.09
CA PRO A 465 6.64 -15.11 14.95
C PRO A 465 7.23 -14.19 13.86
N ALA A 466 8.54 -14.25 13.61
CA ALA A 466 9.18 -13.47 12.56
C ALA A 466 8.76 -13.95 11.16
N MET A 467 8.67 -15.27 10.95
CA MET A 467 8.16 -15.88 9.71
C MET A 467 6.70 -15.50 9.45
N GLU A 468 5.84 -15.60 10.47
CA GLU A 468 4.43 -15.19 10.35
C GLU A 468 4.31 -13.72 9.94
N ARG A 469 5.06 -12.83 10.61
CA ARG A 469 5.04 -11.39 10.35
C ARG A 469 5.60 -11.05 8.98
N LEU A 470 6.64 -11.76 8.53
CA LEU A 470 7.21 -11.59 7.20
C LEU A 470 6.22 -12.05 6.12
N PHE A 471 5.55 -13.17 6.34
CA PHE A 471 4.52 -13.66 5.43
C PHE A 471 3.32 -12.71 5.31
N GLU A 472 2.90 -12.10 6.43
CA GLU A 472 1.91 -11.02 6.43
C GLU A 472 2.39 -9.82 5.60
N ASN A 473 3.64 -9.38 5.77
CA ASN A 473 4.20 -8.29 4.98
C ASN A 473 4.21 -8.60 3.48
N ILE A 474 4.57 -9.83 3.09
CA ILE A 474 4.51 -10.29 1.70
C ILE A 474 3.07 -10.25 1.18
N THR A 475 2.12 -10.77 1.96
CA THR A 475 0.69 -10.80 1.61
C THR A 475 0.16 -9.40 1.33
N ILE A 476 0.48 -8.41 2.19
CA ILE A 476 0.07 -7.01 1.95
C ILE A 476 0.83 -6.40 0.77
N SER A 477 2.12 -6.74 0.61
CA SER A 477 2.98 -6.22 -0.46
C SER A 477 2.53 -6.62 -1.85
N VAL A 478 1.71 -7.66 -2.02
CA VAL A 478 1.06 -8.01 -3.29
C VAL A 478 0.35 -6.79 -3.91
N LEU A 479 -0.28 -5.93 -3.08
CA LEU A 479 -0.92 -4.69 -3.55
C LEU A 479 0.06 -3.68 -4.17
N SER A 480 1.37 -3.82 -3.98
CA SER A 480 2.33 -2.92 -4.61
C SER A 480 2.38 -3.10 -6.13
N ASN A 481 1.87 -4.22 -6.65
CA ASN A 481 1.87 -4.55 -8.06
C ASN A 481 0.46 -4.40 -8.68
N PRO A 482 0.25 -3.49 -9.64
CA PRO A 482 -1.05 -3.28 -10.29
C PRO A 482 -1.64 -4.51 -11.00
N TYR A 483 -0.83 -5.49 -11.39
CA TYR A 483 -1.32 -6.72 -12.03
C TYR A 483 -1.90 -7.75 -11.05
N LEU A 484 -1.73 -7.51 -9.75
CA LEU A 484 -2.24 -8.35 -8.64
C LEU A 484 -3.36 -7.64 -7.85
N GLN A 485 -3.81 -6.47 -8.34
CA GLN A 485 -4.86 -5.64 -7.75
C GLN A 485 -6.23 -5.91 -8.38
#